data_AF-A0A809ZHS6-F1
#
_entry.id   AF-A0A809ZHS6-F1
#
_cell.length_a   1.000
_cell.length_b   1.000
_cell.length_c   1.000
_cell.angle_alpha   90.00
_cell.angle_beta   90.00
_cell.angle_gamma   90.00
#
_symmetry.space_group_name_H-M   'P 1'
#
loop_
_entity.id
_entity.type
_entity.pdbx_description
1 polymer ?
#
loop_
_entity_poly.entity_id
_entity_poly.type
_entity_poly.pdbx_seq_one_letter_code
_entity_poly.pdbx_strand_id
1 'polypeptide(L)'
;MNNPLFPNVTLPASDHRRLERLAHVGANQGHVDARFLLSEINRAEVVPDRAARLDSVVTMGSWVTFWINWGFPRETRQLVYPEDYTSE
;
A
#
# COMPACT_ATOMS: atom_id res chain seq x y z
N MET A 1 -0.64 -16.39 7.75
CA MET A 1 0.76 -16.86 7.92
C MET A 1 1.61 -15.61 8.02
N ASN A 2 2.37 -15.44 9.10
CA ASN A 2 3.33 -14.33 9.21
C ASN A 2 4.43 -14.57 8.18
N ASN A 3 4.66 -13.60 7.29
CA ASN A 3 5.78 -13.63 6.35
C ASN A 3 6.91 -12.76 6.92
N PRO A 4 7.93 -13.33 7.59
CA PRO A 4 8.95 -12.57 8.33
C PRO A 4 9.89 -11.73 7.43
N LEU A 5 9.67 -11.74 6.12
CA LEU A 5 10.50 -11.05 5.13
C LEU A 5 10.22 -9.54 5.02
N PHE A 6 9.05 -9.06 5.45
CA PHE A 6 8.68 -7.64 5.34
C PHE A 6 8.32 -7.02 6.70
N PRO A 7 8.76 -5.78 6.98
CA PRO A 7 8.27 -5.04 8.14
C PRO A 7 6.74 -4.86 8.06
N ASN A 8 6.07 -4.68 9.20
CA ASN A 8 4.64 -4.37 9.20
C ASN A 8 4.42 -3.03 8.48
N VAL A 9 3.43 -2.98 7.60
CA VAL A 9 3.00 -1.72 6.99
C VAL A 9 2.27 -0.85 8.01
N THR A 10 2.46 0.47 7.94
CA THR A 10 1.71 1.44 8.74
C THR A 10 0.61 2.04 7.88
N LEU A 11 -0.63 2.02 8.36
CA LEU A 11 -1.78 2.54 7.62
C LEU A 11 -2.55 3.57 8.46
N PRO A 12 -2.98 4.71 7.86
CA PRO A 12 -3.96 5.56 8.50
C PRO A 12 -5.30 4.82 8.60
N ALA A 13 -6.06 5.08 9.66
CA ALA A 13 -7.34 4.43 9.92
C ALA A 13 -8.35 4.62 8.78
N SER A 14 -8.31 5.76 8.11
CA SER A 14 -9.13 6.09 6.94
C SER A 14 -8.86 5.17 5.74
N ASP A 15 -7.58 4.89 5.43
CA ASP A 15 -7.21 4.00 4.32
C ASP A 15 -7.41 2.53 4.64
N HIS A 16 -7.24 2.11 5.90
CA HIS A 16 -7.29 0.70 6.29
C HIS A 16 -8.57 0.00 5.78
N ARG A 17 -9.75 0.57 6.07
CA ARG A 17 -11.04 -0.02 5.65
C ARG A 17 -11.24 -0.03 4.14
N ARG A 18 -10.72 0.99 3.42
CA ARG A 18 -10.86 1.08 1.97
C ARG A 18 -9.96 0.07 1.28
N LEU A 19 -8.71 -0.02 1.71
CA LEU A 19 -7.72 -1.01 1.23
C LEU A 19 -8.14 -2.44 1.55
N GLU A 20 -8.65 -2.70 2.76
CA GLU A 20 -9.13 -4.03 3.15
C GLU A 20 -10.24 -4.53 2.22
N ARG A 21 -11.23 -3.68 1.92
CA ARG A 21 -12.29 -4.01 0.95
C ARG A 21 -11.75 -4.25 -0.45
N LEU A 22 -10.85 -3.39 -0.93
CA LEU A 22 -10.23 -3.53 -2.24
C LEU A 22 -9.47 -4.86 -2.36
N ALA A 23 -8.65 -5.18 -1.37
CA ALA A 23 -7.85 -6.40 -1.32
C ALA A 23 -8.75 -7.64 -1.22
N HIS A 24 -9.83 -7.59 -0.44
CA HIS A 24 -10.81 -8.69 -0.36
C HIS A 24 -11.48 -8.97 -1.70
N VAL A 25 -11.93 -7.94 -2.42
CA VAL A 25 -12.56 -8.10 -3.75
C VAL A 25 -11.56 -8.73 -4.72
N GLY A 26 -10.35 -8.20 -4.80
CA GLY A 26 -9.32 -8.75 -5.69
C GLY A 26 -8.90 -10.18 -5.32
N ALA A 27 -8.81 -10.49 -4.03
CA ALA A 27 -8.47 -11.84 -3.56
C ALA A 27 -9.55 -12.87 -3.95
N ASN A 28 -10.83 -12.50 -3.84
CA ASN A 28 -11.96 -13.33 -4.26
C ASN A 28 -12.00 -13.56 -5.78
N GLN A 29 -11.46 -12.63 -6.56
CA GLN A 29 -11.28 -12.75 -8.01
C GLN A 29 -10.02 -13.56 -8.40
N GLY A 30 -9.21 -13.98 -7.42
CA GLY A 30 -8.02 -14.80 -7.66
C GLY A 30 -6.74 -14.01 -7.91
N HIS A 31 -6.74 -12.68 -7.75
CA HIS A 31 -5.53 -11.87 -7.90
C HIS A 31 -4.52 -12.19 -6.79
N VAL A 32 -3.32 -12.66 -7.17
CA VAL A 32 -2.26 -13.04 -6.24
C VAL A 32 -1.80 -11.83 -5.42
N ASP A 33 -1.61 -10.68 -6.07
CA ASP A 33 -1.18 -9.44 -5.40
C ASP A 33 -2.22 -8.95 -4.38
N ALA A 34 -3.51 -9.14 -4.65
CA ALA A 34 -4.57 -8.79 -3.70
C ALA A 34 -4.57 -9.69 -2.46
N ARG A 35 -4.24 -10.99 -2.61
CA ARG A 35 -4.07 -11.90 -1.48
C ARG A 35 -2.85 -11.53 -0.64
N PHE A 36 -1.76 -11.14 -1.30
CA PHE A 36 -0.57 -10.62 -0.62
C PHE A 36 -0.91 -9.34 0.15
N LEU A 37 -1.49 -8.34 -0.51
CA LEU A 37 -1.92 -7.09 0.11
C LEU A 37 -2.86 -7.33 1.30
N LEU A 38 -3.85 -8.22 1.17
CA LEU A 38 -4.75 -8.57 2.26
C LEU A 38 -4.00 -9.16 3.47
N SER A 39 -2.98 -9.99 3.22
CA SER A 39 -2.15 -10.54 4.30
C SER A 39 -1.33 -9.47 5.02
N GLU A 40 -0.88 -8.43 4.29
CA GLU A 40 -0.14 -7.31 4.84
C GLU A 40 -1.04 -6.36 5.63
N ILE A 41 -2.26 -6.10 5.14
CA ILE A 41 -3.28 -5.29 5.85
C ILE A 41 -3.66 -5.95 7.18
N ASN A 42 -3.86 -7.28 7.20
CA ASN A 42 -4.25 -8.00 8.42
C ASN A 42 -3.21 -7.92 9.57
N ARG A 43 -1.95 -7.61 9.25
CA ARG A 43 -0.86 -7.44 10.24
C ARG A 43 -0.38 -6.00 10.34
N ALA A 44 -1.08 -5.06 9.69
CA ALA A 44 -0.69 -3.66 9.63
C ALA A 44 -0.76 -3.00 11.01
N GLU A 45 0.12 -2.05 11.24
CA GLU A 45 -0.02 -1.10 12.33
C GLU A 45 -0.97 0.01 11.88
N VAL A 46 -2.18 0.04 12.44
CA VAL A 46 -3.18 1.07 12.15
C VAL A 46 -3.03 2.22 13.14
N VAL A 47 -2.80 3.43 12.62
CA VAL A 47 -2.61 4.65 13.41
C VAL A 47 -3.68 5.69 13.10
N PRO A 48 -3.95 6.65 14.01
CA PRO A 48 -4.83 7.77 13.71
C PRO A 48 -4.35 8.56 12.48
N ASP A 49 -5.28 9.10 11.69
CA ASP A 49 -4.98 9.79 10.43
C ASP A 49 -4.04 11.01 10.58
N ARG A 50 -3.86 11.53 11.80
CA ARG A 50 -2.96 12.66 12.12
C ARG A 50 -1.74 12.26 12.94
N ALA A 51 -1.39 10.98 12.96
CA ALA A 51 -0.21 10.51 13.67
C ALA A 51 1.07 11.00 12.98
N ALA A 52 1.99 11.62 13.72
CA ALA A 52 3.25 12.15 13.19
C ALA A 52 4.11 11.09 12.47
N ARG A 53 3.93 9.80 12.81
CA ARG A 53 4.60 8.69 12.13
C ARG A 53 4.28 8.63 10.63
N LEU A 54 3.09 9.09 10.24
CA LEU A 54 2.63 9.10 8.85
C LEU A 54 3.48 10.04 7.96
N ASP A 55 4.13 11.05 8.55
CA ASP A 55 4.96 12.02 7.81
C ASP A 55 6.21 11.38 7.17
N SER A 56 6.58 10.18 7.60
CA SER A 56 7.79 9.46 7.16
C SER A 56 7.51 8.16 6.39
N VAL A 57 6.25 7.82 6.13
CA VAL A 57 5.87 6.58 5.45
C VAL A 57 5.03 6.88 4.21
N VAL A 58 5.07 5.97 3.25
CA VAL A 58 4.24 6.06 2.05
C VAL A 58 2.80 5.72 2.40
N THR A 59 1.87 6.60 2.06
CA THR A 59 0.42 6.41 2.19
C THR A 59 -0.28 6.66 0.85
N MET A 60 -1.57 6.35 0.75
CA MET A 60 -2.33 6.64 -0.46
C MET A 60 -2.31 8.15 -0.77
N GLY A 61 -2.11 8.49 -2.04
CA GLY A 61 -1.91 9.86 -2.52
C GLY A 61 -0.46 10.35 -2.51
N SER A 62 0.46 9.60 -1.87
CA SER A 62 1.88 9.98 -1.81
C SER A 62 2.57 9.84 -3.16
N TRP A 63 3.46 10.79 -3.47
CA TRP A 63 4.45 10.65 -4.53
C TRP A 63 5.69 9.93 -4.00
N VAL A 64 6.11 8.87 -4.69
CA VAL A 64 7.21 8.01 -4.26
C VAL A 64 8.27 8.01 -5.33
N THR A 65 9.50 8.35 -4.93
CA THR A 65 10.68 8.18 -5.76
C THR A 65 11.41 6.92 -5.34
N PHE A 66 11.57 5.97 -6.25
CA PHE A 66 12.20 4.69 -5.97
C PHE A 66 13.24 4.34 -7.04
N TRP A 67 14.14 3.43 -6.66
CA TRP A 67 15.13 2.86 -7.56
C TRP A 67 14.67 1.51 -8.07
N ILE A 68 14.82 1.30 -9.37
CA ILE A 68 14.74 -0.03 -9.95
C ILE A 68 16.18 -0.57 -9.96
N ASN A 69 16.36 -1.80 -9.46
CA ASN A 69 17.67 -2.46 -9.48
C ASN A 69 18.23 -2.52 -10.91
N TRP A 70 19.55 -2.69 -11.06
CA TRP A 70 20.24 -2.90 -12.35
C TRP A 70 20.44 -1.65 -13.24
N GLY A 71 20.58 -0.47 -12.62
CA GLY A 71 21.08 0.72 -13.33
C GLY A 71 20.01 1.52 -14.08
N PHE A 72 18.73 1.26 -13.83
CA PHE A 72 17.64 2.08 -14.34
C PHE A 72 17.56 3.43 -13.61
N PRO A 73 17.09 4.50 -14.29
CA PRO A 73 16.83 5.78 -13.64
C PRO A 73 15.84 5.66 -12.48
N ARG A 74 15.91 6.61 -11.54
CA ARG A 74 14.87 6.74 -10.50
C ARG A 74 13.53 7.00 -11.18
N GLU A 75 12.49 6.33 -10.71
CA GLU A 75 11.12 6.61 -11.10
C GLU A 75 10.40 7.32 -9.98
N THR A 76 9.56 8.28 -10.36
CA THR A 76 8.63 8.95 -9.45
C THR A 76 7.20 8.63 -9.90
N ARG A 77 6.43 8.02 -8.99
CA ARG A 77 5.03 7.63 -9.23
C ARG A 77 4.16 8.03 -8.05
N GLN A 78 2.90 8.35 -8.32
CA GLN A 78 1.92 8.56 -7.27
C GLN A 78 1.22 7.23 -6.95
N LEU A 79 1.12 6.89 -5.66
CA LEU A 79 0.33 5.75 -5.22
C LEU A 79 -1.13 6.18 -5.10
N VAL A 80 -2.00 5.71 -5.99
CA VAL A 80 -3.41 6.11 -6.04
C VAL A 80 -4.34 4.90 -5.98
N TYR A 81 -5.60 5.14 -5.62
CA TYR A 81 -6.63 4.13 -5.75
C TYR A 81 -6.99 3.93 -7.24
N PRO A 82 -7.49 2.76 -7.64
CA PRO A 82 -7.83 2.48 -9.03
C PRO A 82 -8.77 3.49 -9.68
N GLU A 83 -9.75 3.99 -8.93
CA GLU A 83 -10.71 5.01 -9.37
C GLU A 83 -10.09 6.40 -9.63
N ASP A 84 -8.95 6.67 -9.00
CA ASP A 84 -8.22 7.94 -9.12
C ASP A 84 -7.09 7.85 -10.16
N TYR A 85 -6.89 6.68 -10.79
CA TYR A 85 -5.87 6.49 -11.81
C TYR A 85 -6.30 7.10 -13.14
N THR A 86 -5.58 8.14 -13.57
CA THR A 86 -5.70 8.73 -14.90
C THR A 86 -4.50 8.31 -15.74
N SER A 87 -4.73 7.53 -16.79
CA SER A 87 -3.72 7.26 -17.81
C SER A 87 -3.33 8.58 -18.49
N GLU A 88 -2.04 8.92 -18.49
CA GLU A 88 -1.48 9.91 -19.44
C GLU A 88 -1.38 9.32 -20.85
#